data_AF-A0A108F1E9-F1
#
_entry.id   AF-A0A108F1E9-F1
#
_cell.length_a   1.000
_cell.length_b   1.000
_cell.length_c   1.000
_cell.angle_alpha   90.00
_cell.angle_beta   90.00
_cell.angle_gamma   90.00
#
_symmetry.space_group_name_H-M   'P 1'
#
loop_
_entity.id
_entity.type
_entity.pdbx_description
1 polymer ?
#
loop_
_entity_poly.entity_id
_entity_poly.type
_entity_poly.pdbx_seq_one_letter_code
_entity_poly.pdbx_strand_id
1 'polypeptide(L)'
;MTFGTRKQPPPDSAPAGAPAAPRDGAPGAGPATGPGAGPTASPAPAPARGLAAADTQEALIRSGKFDAIRNAVFSSMNMSAALMKTRDEVRAGIEQVAAHTVERERLKITTGEQVLIVDAILNDMFGVGPIEPLLADDTVSDILVNGPDQVYVERAGRLELTPLKFRDNAHVTSVAQRIAAAVGRRVDESSPMVDARLADGSRVNVVLPPIAMRGASISIRKFAKRDITLARMAHQGNISHGMLQLLKIACACRLNIVISGGTGSGKTTLLNALSQHIEEHERIVTIEDAAELQLLQPHVVSLETRPENTEGLGGISQRDLVRNALRMRPDRIILGEIRGAEAFDVLQAMNTGHDGSMTTIHANSPRDAISRLESMVMMANANLQLLSIRRQIASAVHLFVQVERMRDGVRRVTRITEIVGMEGDVVITQDLFAFRQEGDTTRDVVKGVFEASSLRPAFAPRAAYYGVEDALSEVFRQ
;
A
#
# COMPACT_ATOMS: atom_id res chain seq x y z
N MET A 1 61.01 -12.35 -50.47
CA MET A 1 61.15 -13.83 -50.50
C MET A 1 60.00 -14.43 -49.69
N THR A 2 59.53 -15.61 -50.12
CA THR A 2 58.83 -16.67 -49.35
C THR A 2 57.56 -16.40 -48.50
N PHE A 3 56.53 -17.18 -48.87
CA PHE A 3 55.21 -17.48 -48.28
C PHE A 3 55.11 -17.90 -46.79
N GLY A 4 53.86 -17.89 -46.26
CA GLY A 4 53.30 -18.93 -45.37
C GLY A 4 52.69 -18.41 -44.04
N THR A 5 51.39 -18.34 -43.74
CA THR A 5 50.21 -19.24 -43.76
C THR A 5 49.99 -20.21 -42.56
N ARG A 6 49.21 -19.75 -41.57
CA ARG A 6 47.94 -20.35 -41.06
C ARG A 6 47.90 -21.82 -40.54
N LYS A 7 47.43 -22.03 -39.29
CA LYS A 7 46.38 -23.04 -38.95
C LYS A 7 45.85 -22.99 -37.49
N GLN A 8 44.58 -23.37 -37.31
CA GLN A 8 43.95 -23.88 -36.08
C GLN A 8 43.82 -25.42 -36.16
N PRO A 9 43.49 -26.10 -35.05
CA PRO A 9 42.44 -27.14 -35.09
C PRO A 9 41.45 -27.10 -33.89
N PRO A 10 40.31 -27.83 -33.94
CA PRO A 10 39.29 -27.89 -32.87
C PRO A 10 39.15 -29.34 -32.27
N PRO A 11 37.97 -29.97 -31.98
CA PRO A 11 37.66 -30.40 -30.60
C PRO A 11 37.20 -31.87 -30.37
N ASP A 12 36.85 -32.16 -29.11
CA ASP A 12 35.80 -33.11 -28.63
C ASP A 12 36.02 -34.64 -28.49
N SER A 13 35.15 -35.20 -27.62
CA SER A 13 34.74 -36.62 -27.43
C SER A 13 35.43 -37.53 -26.39
N ALA A 14 34.64 -38.47 -25.84
CA ALA A 14 34.98 -39.51 -24.85
C ALA A 14 34.20 -40.82 -25.13
N PRO A 15 34.61 -41.99 -24.60
CA PRO A 15 33.60 -42.97 -24.11
C PRO A 15 34.03 -43.95 -22.97
N ALA A 16 33.02 -44.47 -22.23
CA ALA A 16 32.83 -45.83 -21.61
C ALA A 16 33.95 -46.61 -20.85
N GLY A 17 33.67 -47.55 -19.91
CA GLY A 17 32.41 -47.89 -19.20
C GLY A 17 32.31 -49.34 -18.64
N ALA A 18 31.77 -49.51 -17.41
CA ALA A 18 31.27 -50.76 -16.75
C ALA A 18 32.27 -51.91 -16.42
N PRO A 19 31.92 -52.97 -15.64
CA PRO A 19 30.69 -53.31 -14.87
C PRO A 19 30.92 -53.19 -13.31
N ALA A 20 30.31 -53.87 -12.30
CA ALA A 20 29.35 -54.99 -12.12
C ALA A 20 28.62 -54.93 -10.72
N ALA A 21 27.95 -56.02 -10.26
CA ALA A 21 27.31 -56.19 -8.93
C ALA A 21 27.31 -57.69 -8.47
N PRO A 22 26.96 -58.06 -7.20
CA PRO A 22 25.62 -58.65 -6.97
C PRO A 22 24.98 -58.59 -5.52
N ARG A 23 23.66 -58.32 -5.48
CA ARG A 23 22.52 -59.07 -4.85
C ARG A 23 22.30 -59.36 -3.32
N ASP A 24 20.98 -59.26 -3.00
CA ASP A 24 20.08 -60.02 -2.07
C ASP A 24 20.11 -59.87 -0.53
N GLY A 25 18.91 -59.79 0.09
CA GLY A 25 18.69 -59.93 1.55
C GLY A 25 17.41 -59.28 2.16
N ALA A 26 16.35 -60.08 2.43
CA ALA A 26 15.16 -59.78 3.26
C ALA A 26 14.38 -61.10 3.53
N PRO A 27 13.33 -61.20 4.40
CA PRO A 27 12.70 -60.24 5.33
C PRO A 27 12.51 -60.80 6.78
N GLY A 28 11.74 -60.12 7.67
CA GLY A 28 10.97 -60.83 8.72
C GLY A 28 10.70 -60.14 10.08
N ALA A 29 9.41 -60.10 10.48
CA ALA A 29 8.80 -60.16 11.82
C ALA A 29 9.24 -59.23 13.01
N GLY A 30 8.28 -58.96 13.90
CA GLY A 30 8.51 -58.45 15.28
C GLY A 30 7.82 -59.34 16.32
N PRO A 31 7.99 -59.10 17.65
CA PRO A 31 6.79 -58.81 18.45
C PRO A 31 6.97 -57.89 19.71
N ALA A 32 5.85 -57.23 20.06
CA ALA A 32 5.31 -56.85 21.39
C ALA A 32 6.18 -56.47 22.63
N THR A 33 5.87 -55.29 23.21
CA THR A 33 5.75 -54.91 24.66
C THR A 33 6.92 -55.21 25.63
N GLY A 34 7.37 -54.32 26.54
CA GLY A 34 6.98 -52.99 27.07
C GLY A 34 7.75 -52.76 28.40
N PRO A 35 7.34 -51.93 29.38
CA PRO A 35 6.62 -50.64 29.38
C PRO A 35 7.49 -49.49 29.99
N GLY A 36 7.05 -48.22 29.91
CA GLY A 36 7.71 -47.13 30.68
C GLY A 36 7.19 -45.71 30.45
N ALA A 37 7.05 -44.94 31.54
CA ALA A 37 6.88 -43.48 31.63
C ALA A 37 6.02 -42.77 30.55
N GLY A 38 4.74 -42.52 30.85
CA GLY A 38 3.87 -41.68 30.02
C GLY A 38 4.14 -40.18 30.22
N PRO A 39 4.15 -39.35 29.14
CA PRO A 39 4.21 -37.90 29.26
C PRO A 39 2.87 -37.32 29.74
N THR A 40 2.93 -36.25 30.53
CA THR A 40 1.76 -35.48 30.97
C THR A 40 1.02 -34.88 29.77
N ALA A 41 -0.29 -35.10 29.68
CA ALA A 41 -1.11 -34.53 28.61
C ALA A 41 -1.19 -33.00 28.74
N SER A 42 -0.61 -32.28 27.77
CA SER A 42 -0.90 -30.86 27.56
C SER A 42 -2.41 -30.65 27.32
N PRO A 43 -3.02 -29.57 27.81
CA PRO A 43 -4.42 -29.27 27.50
C PRO A 43 -4.63 -29.16 26.00
N ALA A 44 -5.64 -29.84 25.47
CA ALA A 44 -6.03 -29.69 24.07
C ALA A 44 -6.47 -28.24 23.79
N PRO A 45 -6.12 -27.65 22.64
CA PRO A 45 -6.55 -26.29 22.29
C PRO A 45 -8.08 -26.26 22.19
N ALA A 46 -8.71 -25.32 22.90
CA ALA A 46 -10.17 -25.22 22.95
C ALA A 46 -10.75 -24.86 21.57
N PRO A 47 -11.78 -25.58 21.08
CA PRO A 47 -12.28 -25.38 19.73
C PRO A 47 -13.12 -24.09 19.58
N ALA A 48 -12.83 -23.35 18.51
CA ALA A 48 -13.82 -22.78 17.59
C ALA A 48 -15.02 -21.98 18.15
N ARG A 49 -14.82 -21.03 19.09
CA ARG A 49 -15.87 -20.05 19.43
C ARG A 49 -16.20 -19.07 18.30
N GLY A 50 -15.25 -18.74 17.42
CA GLY A 50 -15.47 -17.81 16.31
C GLY A 50 -16.30 -18.39 15.15
N LEU A 51 -16.03 -19.64 14.76
CA LEU A 51 -16.70 -20.31 13.64
C LEU A 51 -18.19 -20.54 13.90
N ALA A 52 -18.57 -20.98 15.10
CA ALA A 52 -19.98 -21.19 15.44
C ALA A 52 -20.81 -19.88 15.39
N ALA A 53 -20.21 -18.73 15.73
CA ALA A 53 -20.85 -17.43 15.60
C ALA A 53 -21.00 -16.99 14.13
N ALA A 54 -19.97 -17.24 13.31
CA ALA A 54 -19.97 -16.99 11.87
C ALA A 54 -21.08 -17.75 11.15
N ASP A 55 -21.15 -19.07 11.34
CA ASP A 55 -22.15 -19.95 10.70
C ASP A 55 -23.57 -19.54 11.10
N THR A 56 -23.76 -19.11 12.35
CA THR A 56 -25.04 -18.58 12.85
C THR A 56 -25.41 -17.26 12.17
N GLN A 57 -24.45 -16.36 11.94
CA GLN A 57 -24.70 -15.06 11.31
C GLN A 57 -25.01 -15.20 9.81
N GLU A 58 -24.33 -16.10 9.08
CA GLU A 58 -24.69 -16.42 7.69
C GLU A 58 -26.12 -17.00 7.61
N ALA A 59 -26.40 -18.02 8.43
CA ALA A 59 -27.70 -18.68 8.46
C ALA A 59 -28.83 -17.70 8.77
N LEU A 60 -28.56 -16.67 9.58
CA LEU A 60 -29.52 -15.62 9.90
C LEU A 60 -29.77 -14.66 8.73
N ILE A 61 -28.72 -14.05 8.16
CA ILE A 61 -28.82 -13.05 7.08
C ILE A 61 -29.42 -13.62 5.79
N ARG A 62 -29.24 -14.93 5.55
CA ARG A 62 -29.83 -15.65 4.40
C ARG A 62 -31.10 -16.42 4.76
N SER A 63 -31.68 -16.20 5.95
CA SER A 63 -32.96 -16.80 6.34
C SER A 63 -34.17 -16.04 5.79
N GLY A 64 -35.25 -16.77 5.52
CA GLY A 64 -36.56 -16.16 5.27
C GLY A 64 -37.08 -15.31 6.44
N LYS A 65 -36.55 -15.48 7.67
CA LYS A 65 -36.86 -14.60 8.81
C LYS A 65 -36.31 -13.18 8.59
N PHE A 66 -35.06 -13.09 8.10
CA PHE A 66 -34.42 -11.82 7.79
C PHE A 66 -35.14 -11.12 6.64
N ASP A 67 -35.42 -11.82 5.53
CA ASP A 67 -36.14 -11.21 4.40
C ASP A 67 -37.57 -10.79 4.77
N ALA A 68 -38.28 -11.52 5.63
CA ALA A 68 -39.60 -11.11 6.13
C ALA A 68 -39.53 -9.79 6.91
N ILE A 69 -38.66 -9.70 7.92
CA ILE A 69 -38.47 -8.49 8.75
C ILE A 69 -37.97 -7.32 7.89
N ARG A 70 -36.97 -7.57 7.03
CA ARG A 70 -36.42 -6.56 6.12
C ARG A 70 -37.49 -6.03 5.18
N ASN A 71 -38.28 -6.89 4.54
CA ASN A 71 -39.33 -6.45 3.62
C ASN A 71 -40.44 -5.69 4.34
N ALA A 72 -40.79 -6.07 5.58
CA ALA A 72 -41.71 -5.29 6.41
C ALA A 72 -41.17 -3.88 6.70
N VAL A 73 -39.90 -3.74 7.09
CA VAL A 73 -39.23 -2.44 7.32
C VAL A 73 -39.20 -1.59 6.06
N PHE A 74 -38.72 -2.13 4.93
CA PHE A 74 -38.63 -1.40 3.66
C PHE A 74 -40.01 -1.06 3.05
N SER A 75 -41.08 -1.78 3.40
CA SER A 75 -42.46 -1.45 3.01
C SER A 75 -43.16 -0.46 3.94
N SER A 76 -42.76 -0.35 5.21
CA SER A 76 -43.41 0.55 6.19
C SER A 76 -42.69 1.89 6.39
N MET A 77 -41.39 1.98 6.10
CA MET A 77 -40.60 3.20 6.27
C MET A 77 -40.36 3.92 4.94
N ASN A 78 -40.70 5.22 4.87
CA ASN A 78 -40.28 6.07 3.75
C ASN A 78 -38.76 6.30 3.84
N MET A 79 -38.01 5.63 2.95
CA MET A 79 -36.54 5.63 2.95
C MET A 79 -35.94 7.05 2.83
N SER A 80 -36.51 7.90 1.97
CA SER A 80 -36.05 9.27 1.77
C SER A 80 -36.24 10.15 3.01
N ALA A 81 -37.26 9.87 3.82
CA ALA A 81 -37.48 10.54 5.10
C ALA A 81 -36.66 9.93 6.24
N ALA A 82 -36.31 8.63 6.17
CA ALA A 82 -35.45 7.96 7.14
C ALA A 82 -34.00 8.44 7.04
N LEU A 83 -33.47 8.62 5.82
CA LEU A 83 -32.11 9.12 5.58
C LEU A 83 -31.87 10.58 6.03
N MET A 84 -32.94 11.32 6.37
CA MET A 84 -32.89 12.68 6.93
C MET A 84 -32.87 12.71 8.47
N LYS A 85 -32.90 11.55 9.13
CA LYS A 85 -32.88 11.40 10.60
C LYS A 85 -31.55 10.87 11.11
N THR A 86 -31.33 10.95 12.41
CA THR A 86 -30.19 10.29 13.05
C THR A 86 -30.32 8.76 12.99
N ARG A 87 -29.17 8.08 13.03
CA ARG A 87 -29.11 6.61 12.98
C ARG A 87 -29.85 5.95 14.14
N ASP A 88 -29.89 6.58 15.32
CA ASP A 88 -30.56 6.06 16.51
C ASP A 88 -32.09 6.27 16.48
N GLU A 89 -32.59 7.38 15.94
CA GLU A 89 -34.03 7.55 15.68
C GLU A 89 -34.56 6.51 14.69
N VAL A 90 -33.76 6.15 13.68
CA VAL A 90 -34.15 5.14 12.69
C VAL A 90 -33.98 3.73 13.24
N ARG A 91 -32.95 3.47 14.08
CA ARG A 91 -32.84 2.23 14.87
C ARG A 91 -34.13 1.94 15.62
N ALA A 92 -34.62 2.90 16.42
CA ALA A 92 -35.84 2.71 17.22
C ALA A 92 -37.07 2.40 16.35
N GLY A 93 -37.17 3.00 15.16
CA GLY A 93 -38.23 2.68 14.18
C GLY A 93 -38.12 1.26 13.60
N ILE A 94 -36.91 0.83 13.23
CA ILE A 94 -36.64 -0.52 12.73
C ILE A 94 -36.93 -1.56 13.83
N GLU A 95 -36.53 -1.30 15.07
CA GLU A 95 -36.77 -2.18 16.22
C GLU A 95 -38.27 -2.38 16.49
N GLN A 96 -39.08 -1.33 16.41
CA GLN A 96 -40.54 -1.41 16.52
C GLN A 96 -41.17 -2.24 15.39
N VAL A 97 -40.78 -2.01 14.13
CA VAL A 97 -41.32 -2.76 12.98
C VAL A 97 -40.86 -4.23 13.02
N ALA A 98 -39.62 -4.49 13.43
CA ALA A 98 -39.09 -5.84 13.61
C ALA A 98 -39.88 -6.60 14.69
N ALA A 99 -40.07 -6.01 15.87
CA ALA A 99 -40.84 -6.62 16.96
C ALA A 99 -42.28 -6.94 16.53
N HIS A 100 -42.98 -5.98 15.92
CA HIS A 100 -44.34 -6.19 15.43
C HIS A 100 -44.43 -7.27 14.35
N THR A 101 -43.45 -7.34 13.44
CA THR A 101 -43.39 -8.38 12.39
C THR A 101 -43.15 -9.77 12.99
N VAL A 102 -42.26 -9.87 13.98
CA VAL A 102 -41.94 -11.11 14.71
C VAL A 102 -43.18 -11.67 15.41
N GLU A 103 -43.96 -10.82 16.08
CA GLU A 103 -45.23 -11.22 16.70
C GLU A 103 -46.28 -11.64 15.66
N ARG A 104 -46.51 -10.80 14.65
CA ARG A 104 -47.52 -11.00 13.59
C ARG A 104 -47.32 -12.31 12.83
N GLU A 105 -46.08 -12.60 12.45
CA GLU A 105 -45.72 -13.76 11.64
C GLU A 105 -45.19 -14.93 12.49
N ARG A 106 -45.20 -14.78 13.82
CA ARG A 106 -44.79 -15.79 14.82
C ARG A 106 -43.37 -16.33 14.56
N LEU A 107 -42.46 -15.44 14.17
CA LEU A 107 -41.09 -15.76 13.80
C LEU A 107 -40.32 -16.22 15.05
N LYS A 108 -39.78 -17.45 15.01
CA LYS A 108 -38.91 -17.97 16.08
C LYS A 108 -37.52 -17.35 15.97
N ILE A 109 -37.32 -16.19 16.58
CA ILE A 109 -36.00 -15.57 16.80
C ILE A 109 -35.76 -15.29 18.28
N THR A 110 -34.50 -15.30 18.66
CA THR A 110 -33.98 -14.77 19.93
C THR A 110 -33.78 -13.25 19.86
N THR A 111 -33.71 -12.59 21.01
CA THR A 111 -33.38 -11.15 21.09
C THR A 111 -32.00 -10.84 20.47
N GLY A 112 -31.04 -11.76 20.58
CA GLY A 112 -29.72 -11.63 19.95
C GLY A 112 -29.78 -11.68 18.42
N GLU A 113 -30.54 -12.62 17.85
CA GLU A 113 -30.86 -12.61 16.41
C GLU A 113 -31.54 -11.30 16.00
N GLN A 114 -32.53 -10.82 16.77
CA GLN A 114 -33.25 -9.58 16.44
C GLN A 114 -32.33 -8.36 16.35
N VAL A 115 -31.39 -8.19 17.30
CA VAL A 115 -30.41 -7.10 17.26
C VAL A 115 -29.51 -7.21 16.03
N LEU A 116 -29.02 -8.41 15.70
CA LEU A 116 -28.21 -8.64 14.48
C LEU A 116 -28.98 -8.32 13.19
N ILE A 117 -30.28 -8.61 13.13
CA ILE A 117 -31.15 -8.25 11.99
C ILE A 117 -31.29 -6.72 11.89
N VAL A 118 -31.54 -6.03 13.01
CA VAL A 118 -31.66 -4.56 13.06
C VAL A 118 -30.35 -3.89 12.62
N ASP A 119 -29.22 -4.34 13.14
CA ASP A 119 -27.90 -3.79 12.81
C ASP A 119 -27.53 -4.01 11.34
N ALA A 120 -27.84 -5.19 10.77
CA ALA A 120 -27.67 -5.46 9.35
C ALA A 120 -28.55 -4.54 8.49
N ILE A 121 -29.82 -4.35 8.84
CA ILE A 121 -30.73 -3.43 8.12
C ILE A 121 -30.25 -1.97 8.22
N LEU A 122 -29.74 -1.53 9.38
CA LEU A 122 -29.15 -0.19 9.54
C LEU A 122 -27.90 0.01 8.66
N ASN A 123 -27.07 -1.03 8.50
CA ASN A 123 -25.90 -0.98 7.62
C ASN A 123 -26.32 -1.01 6.14
N ASP A 124 -27.34 -1.79 5.77
CA ASP A 124 -27.96 -1.82 4.44
C ASP A 124 -28.69 -0.51 4.07
N MET A 125 -29.07 0.31 5.05
CA MET A 125 -29.74 1.60 4.84
C MET A 125 -28.74 2.76 4.75
N PHE A 126 -27.89 2.94 5.77
CA PHE A 126 -27.02 4.12 5.90
C PHE A 126 -25.59 3.94 5.39
N GLY A 127 -25.12 2.70 5.27
CA GLY A 127 -23.71 2.39 5.01
C GLY A 127 -23.49 1.55 3.76
N VAL A 128 -22.40 0.78 3.77
CA VAL A 128 -22.02 -0.17 2.72
C VAL A 128 -22.46 -1.61 3.02
N GLY A 129 -23.55 -1.79 3.77
CA GLY A 129 -24.11 -3.11 4.08
C GLY A 129 -23.18 -3.96 4.95
N PRO A 130 -23.05 -5.28 4.69
CA PRO A 130 -22.31 -6.22 5.55
C PRO A 130 -20.86 -5.86 5.88
N ILE A 131 -20.20 -5.05 5.05
CA ILE A 131 -18.77 -4.67 5.23
C ILE A 131 -18.56 -3.38 6.03
N GLU A 132 -19.64 -2.70 6.48
CA GLU A 132 -19.58 -1.51 7.33
C GLU A 132 -18.67 -1.68 8.57
N PRO A 133 -18.70 -2.80 9.33
CA PRO A 133 -17.84 -2.97 10.49
C PRO A 133 -16.34 -3.06 10.13
N LEU A 134 -16.02 -3.52 8.91
CA LEU A 134 -14.64 -3.62 8.43
C LEU A 134 -14.07 -2.24 8.05
N LEU A 135 -14.91 -1.28 7.64
CA LEU A 135 -14.50 0.12 7.49
C LEU A 135 -14.19 0.77 8.84
N ALA A 136 -14.95 0.44 9.89
CA ALA A 136 -14.68 0.93 11.25
C ALA A 136 -13.43 0.29 11.92
N ASP A 137 -12.99 -0.90 11.47
CA ASP A 137 -11.90 -1.67 12.09
C ASP A 137 -10.50 -1.19 11.66
N ASP A 138 -9.84 -0.43 12.54
CA ASP A 138 -8.52 0.17 12.30
C ASP A 138 -7.37 -0.82 12.05
N THR A 139 -7.57 -2.13 12.25
CA THR A 139 -6.55 -3.15 11.96
C THR A 139 -6.68 -3.76 10.56
N VAL A 140 -7.71 -3.39 9.81
CA VAL A 140 -7.89 -3.69 8.37
C VAL A 140 -7.26 -2.59 7.51
N SER A 141 -6.48 -2.96 6.49
CA SER A 141 -5.99 -2.01 5.45
C SER A 141 -6.76 -2.09 4.13
N ASP A 142 -7.20 -3.29 3.73
CA ASP A 142 -7.87 -3.53 2.45
C ASP A 142 -9.06 -4.49 2.68
N ILE A 143 -10.17 -4.29 1.95
CA ILE A 143 -11.38 -5.15 1.99
C ILE A 143 -11.68 -5.57 0.55
N LEU A 144 -11.77 -6.88 0.28
CA LEU A 144 -11.96 -7.43 -1.06
C LEU A 144 -13.22 -8.32 -1.11
N VAL A 145 -14.27 -7.83 -1.76
CA VAL A 145 -15.53 -8.56 -2.01
C VAL A 145 -15.44 -9.24 -3.37
N ASN A 146 -15.54 -10.56 -3.38
CA ASN A 146 -15.42 -11.42 -4.56
C ASN A 146 -16.76 -12.16 -4.80
N GLY A 147 -17.81 -11.40 -5.11
CA GLY A 147 -19.19 -11.90 -5.06
C GLY A 147 -19.74 -12.02 -3.63
N PRO A 148 -20.95 -12.57 -3.45
CA PRO A 148 -21.68 -12.49 -2.19
C PRO A 148 -21.14 -13.41 -1.08
N ASP A 149 -20.39 -14.47 -1.44
CA ASP A 149 -19.93 -15.51 -0.52
C ASP A 149 -18.52 -15.30 0.04
N GLN A 150 -17.76 -14.35 -0.51
CA GLN A 150 -16.33 -14.20 -0.21
C GLN A 150 -15.97 -12.74 0.04
N VAL A 151 -15.80 -12.39 1.31
CA VAL A 151 -15.24 -11.11 1.75
C VAL A 151 -13.92 -11.36 2.46
N TYR A 152 -12.82 -10.94 1.85
CA TYR A 152 -11.48 -10.99 2.44
C TYR A 152 -11.11 -9.63 3.03
N VAL A 153 -10.18 -9.62 3.98
CA VAL A 153 -9.48 -8.40 4.43
C VAL A 153 -7.97 -8.60 4.49
N GLU A 154 -7.20 -7.53 4.28
CA GLU A 154 -5.78 -7.50 4.68
C GLU A 154 -5.65 -6.97 6.11
N ARG A 155 -5.00 -7.76 6.97
CA ARG A 155 -4.54 -7.35 8.31
C ARG A 155 -3.03 -7.56 8.40
N ALA A 156 -2.30 -6.55 8.85
CA ALA A 156 -0.84 -6.60 9.06
C ALA A 156 -0.03 -7.18 7.86
N GLY A 157 -0.46 -6.94 6.61
CA GLY A 157 0.25 -7.45 5.43
C GLY A 157 -0.09 -8.88 5.00
N ARG A 158 -1.19 -9.47 5.53
CA ARG A 158 -1.69 -10.82 5.23
C ARG A 158 -3.19 -10.78 4.93
N LEU A 159 -3.62 -11.50 3.90
CA LEU A 159 -5.05 -11.67 3.57
C LEU A 159 -5.69 -12.80 4.42
N GLU A 160 -6.87 -12.53 4.95
CA GLU A 160 -7.73 -13.50 5.65
C GLU A 160 -9.14 -13.47 5.05
N LEU A 161 -9.85 -14.62 5.09
CA LEU A 161 -11.27 -14.70 4.71
C LEU A 161 -12.13 -14.39 5.94
N THR A 162 -13.00 -13.41 5.84
CA THR A 162 -13.93 -13.04 6.92
C THR A 162 -15.18 -13.92 6.89
N PRO A 163 -15.92 -14.03 8.02
CA PRO A 163 -17.23 -14.70 8.04
C PRO A 163 -18.37 -13.86 7.44
N LEU A 164 -18.10 -12.61 7.03
CA LEU A 164 -19.13 -11.69 6.54
C LEU A 164 -19.48 -12.01 5.09
N LYS A 165 -20.79 -12.04 4.81
CA LYS A 165 -21.34 -12.38 3.50
C LYS A 165 -22.49 -11.45 3.14
N PHE A 166 -22.67 -11.24 1.85
CA PHE A 166 -23.87 -10.58 1.31
C PHE A 166 -24.96 -11.63 1.10
N ARG A 167 -26.22 -11.22 1.20
CA ARG A 167 -27.38 -12.09 0.98
C ARG A 167 -27.33 -12.76 -0.40
N ASP A 168 -27.06 -11.96 -1.44
CA ASP A 168 -27.05 -12.37 -2.85
C ASP A 168 -26.21 -11.40 -3.71
N ASN A 169 -25.99 -11.73 -4.99
CA ASN A 169 -25.20 -10.89 -5.89
C ASN A 169 -25.85 -9.53 -6.23
N ALA A 170 -27.18 -9.43 -6.28
CA ALA A 170 -27.86 -8.16 -6.51
C ALA A 170 -27.72 -7.21 -5.31
N HIS A 171 -27.56 -7.74 -4.09
CA HIS A 171 -27.16 -6.94 -2.93
C HIS A 171 -25.74 -6.37 -3.12
N VAL A 172 -24.75 -7.16 -3.56
CA VAL A 172 -23.39 -6.64 -3.86
C VAL A 172 -23.47 -5.52 -4.91
N THR A 173 -24.22 -5.72 -6.01
CA THR A 173 -24.45 -4.69 -7.03
C THR A 173 -25.12 -3.43 -6.45
N SER A 174 -26.13 -3.57 -5.58
CA SER A 174 -26.84 -2.45 -4.96
C SER A 174 -25.95 -1.62 -4.02
N VAL A 175 -25.07 -2.27 -3.25
CA VAL A 175 -24.07 -1.58 -2.42
C VAL A 175 -23.04 -0.87 -3.31
N ALA A 176 -22.53 -1.54 -4.35
CA ALA A 176 -21.60 -0.95 -5.30
C ALA A 176 -22.17 0.30 -6.02
N GLN A 177 -23.43 0.23 -6.45
CA GLN A 177 -24.16 1.35 -7.06
C GLN A 177 -24.35 2.52 -6.07
N ARG A 178 -24.61 2.23 -4.79
CA ARG A 178 -24.75 3.24 -3.75
C ARG A 178 -23.44 3.94 -3.43
N ILE A 179 -22.33 3.19 -3.37
CA ILE A 179 -20.97 3.74 -3.23
C ILE A 179 -20.68 4.69 -4.39
N ALA A 180 -20.95 4.28 -5.63
CA ALA A 180 -20.75 5.14 -6.81
C ALA A 180 -21.60 6.41 -6.76
N ALA A 181 -22.90 6.28 -6.46
CA ALA A 181 -23.83 7.40 -6.39
C ALA A 181 -23.46 8.42 -5.30
N ALA A 182 -23.03 7.95 -4.13
CA ALA A 182 -22.60 8.80 -3.02
C ALA A 182 -21.38 9.69 -3.36
N VAL A 183 -20.57 9.29 -4.36
CA VAL A 183 -19.40 10.04 -4.83
C VAL A 183 -19.64 10.77 -6.16
N GLY A 184 -20.89 10.88 -6.61
CA GLY A 184 -21.25 11.52 -7.88
C GLY A 184 -20.82 10.75 -9.14
N ARG A 185 -20.57 9.44 -9.03
CA ARG A 185 -20.27 8.54 -10.15
C ARG A 185 -21.47 7.62 -10.44
N ARG A 186 -21.40 6.89 -11.56
CA ARG A 186 -22.41 5.90 -11.99
C ARG A 186 -21.73 4.57 -12.29
N VAL A 187 -22.39 3.46 -11.97
CA VAL A 187 -21.92 2.11 -12.35
C VAL A 187 -23.13 1.21 -12.62
N ASP A 188 -23.15 0.57 -13.79
CA ASP A 188 -24.27 -0.25 -14.30
C ASP A 188 -23.80 -1.11 -15.48
N GLU A 189 -24.69 -1.85 -16.15
CA GLU A 189 -24.34 -2.73 -17.27
C GLU A 189 -23.73 -2.00 -18.48
N SER A 190 -24.00 -0.69 -18.66
CA SER A 190 -23.41 0.16 -19.71
C SER A 190 -22.10 0.83 -19.29
N SER A 191 -21.81 0.87 -17.99
CA SER A 191 -20.56 1.36 -17.41
C SER A 191 -20.19 0.48 -16.20
N PRO A 192 -19.72 -0.76 -16.43
CA PRO A 192 -19.59 -1.78 -15.39
C PRO A 192 -18.33 -1.64 -14.52
N MET A 193 -17.57 -0.55 -14.66
CA MET A 193 -16.38 -0.25 -13.86
C MET A 193 -16.49 1.16 -13.30
N VAL A 194 -16.06 1.35 -12.05
CA VAL A 194 -15.85 2.69 -11.48
C VAL A 194 -14.74 2.67 -10.44
N ASP A 195 -13.89 3.70 -10.48
CA ASP A 195 -13.00 4.07 -9.40
C ASP A 195 -13.57 5.29 -8.65
N ALA A 196 -13.62 5.17 -7.34
CA ALA A 196 -14.39 6.02 -6.43
C ALA A 196 -13.60 6.29 -5.14
N ARG A 197 -14.03 7.31 -4.38
CA ARG A 197 -13.41 7.69 -3.11
C ARG A 197 -14.47 7.98 -2.05
N LEU A 198 -14.51 7.16 -1.00
CA LEU A 198 -15.44 7.28 0.12
C LEU A 198 -15.15 8.54 0.97
N ALA A 199 -16.13 8.93 1.80
CA ALA A 199 -16.07 10.14 2.63
C ALA A 199 -15.00 10.10 3.73
N ASP A 200 -14.51 8.91 4.10
CA ASP A 200 -13.36 8.70 4.99
C ASP A 200 -11.99 8.84 4.28
N GLY A 201 -12.01 9.08 2.96
CA GLY A 201 -10.84 9.15 2.09
C GLY A 201 -10.42 7.80 1.50
N SER A 202 -11.10 6.70 1.80
CA SER A 202 -10.76 5.36 1.30
C SER A 202 -11.05 5.21 -0.19
N ARG A 203 -10.17 4.53 -0.93
CA ARG A 203 -10.35 4.28 -2.36
C ARG A 203 -11.20 3.04 -2.58
N VAL A 204 -12.11 3.07 -3.55
CA VAL A 204 -12.93 1.91 -3.95
C VAL A 204 -12.84 1.71 -5.46
N ASN A 205 -12.49 0.50 -5.88
CA ASN A 205 -12.72 0.01 -7.23
C ASN A 205 -13.94 -0.93 -7.23
N VAL A 206 -14.81 -0.79 -8.23
CA VAL A 206 -15.99 -1.66 -8.44
C VAL A 206 -15.92 -2.25 -9.83
N VAL A 207 -16.26 -3.54 -9.94
CA VAL A 207 -16.43 -4.25 -11.22
C VAL A 207 -17.72 -5.05 -11.19
N LEU A 208 -18.64 -4.80 -12.13
CA LEU A 208 -19.93 -5.48 -12.26
C LEU A 208 -19.93 -6.53 -13.39
N PRO A 209 -20.88 -7.48 -13.41
CA PRO A 209 -21.22 -8.24 -14.62
C PRO A 209 -21.58 -7.30 -15.79
N PRO A 210 -21.36 -7.69 -17.06
CA PRO A 210 -20.90 -9.01 -17.50
C PRO A 210 -19.39 -9.26 -17.34
N ILE A 211 -18.57 -8.22 -17.20
CA ILE A 211 -17.10 -8.39 -17.12
C ILE A 211 -16.64 -9.08 -15.82
N ALA A 212 -17.35 -8.87 -14.71
CA ALA A 212 -17.16 -9.63 -13.48
C ALA A 212 -17.86 -11.00 -13.56
N MET A 213 -17.21 -11.95 -14.26
CA MET A 213 -17.75 -13.29 -14.59
C MET A 213 -18.19 -14.17 -13.40
N ARG A 214 -17.91 -13.77 -12.15
CA ARG A 214 -18.29 -14.50 -10.91
C ARG A 214 -19.26 -13.71 -10.03
N GLY A 215 -19.90 -12.67 -10.56
CA GLY A 215 -20.68 -11.72 -9.79
C GLY A 215 -19.89 -10.44 -9.51
N ALA A 216 -20.57 -9.43 -8.95
CA ALA A 216 -19.99 -8.13 -8.68
C ALA A 216 -18.83 -8.20 -7.67
N SER A 217 -17.82 -7.37 -7.89
CA SER A 217 -16.66 -7.24 -7.00
C SER A 217 -16.47 -5.79 -6.55
N ILE A 218 -16.05 -5.63 -5.31
CA ILE A 218 -15.75 -4.35 -4.67
C ILE A 218 -14.39 -4.50 -3.97
N SER A 219 -13.40 -3.70 -4.35
CA SER A 219 -12.08 -3.66 -3.71
C SER A 219 -11.88 -2.31 -3.06
N ILE A 220 -11.86 -2.27 -1.73
CA ILE A 220 -11.63 -1.07 -0.93
C ILE A 220 -10.21 -1.08 -0.38
N ARG A 221 -9.43 -0.02 -0.64
CA ARG A 221 -8.21 0.28 0.13
C ARG A 221 -8.54 1.38 1.13
N LYS A 222 -8.45 1.05 2.41
CA LYS A 222 -8.75 1.99 3.50
C LYS A 222 -7.70 3.09 3.57
N PHE A 223 -8.14 4.30 3.91
CA PHE A 223 -7.25 5.41 4.16
C PHE A 223 -6.54 5.20 5.51
N ALA A 224 -5.22 4.97 5.46
CA ALA A 224 -4.44 4.59 6.64
C ALA A 224 -4.41 5.72 7.69
N LYS A 225 -4.66 5.38 8.97
CA LYS A 225 -4.52 6.33 10.08
C LYS A 225 -3.06 6.70 10.33
N ARG A 226 -2.85 7.87 10.95
CA ARG A 226 -1.65 8.73 10.84
C ARG A 226 -0.40 8.24 11.59
N ASP A 227 -0.44 7.03 12.16
CA ASP A 227 0.39 6.68 13.31
C ASP A 227 1.82 6.22 12.97
N ILE A 228 2.32 6.50 11.76
CA ILE A 228 3.67 6.10 11.33
C ILE A 228 4.55 7.34 11.18
N THR A 229 5.53 7.43 12.08
CA THR A 229 6.52 8.51 12.19
C THR A 229 7.93 7.93 12.05
N LEU A 230 8.95 8.75 11.77
CA LEU A 230 10.34 8.23 11.74
C LEU A 230 10.74 7.62 13.09
N ALA A 231 10.32 8.21 14.21
CA ALA A 231 10.59 7.67 15.55
C ALA A 231 9.99 6.27 15.75
N ARG A 232 8.76 6.03 15.26
CA ARG A 232 8.14 4.69 15.27
C ARG A 232 8.90 3.73 14.35
N MET A 233 9.31 4.17 13.17
CA MET A 233 10.11 3.37 12.24
C MET A 233 11.47 2.95 12.82
N ALA A 234 12.12 3.82 13.60
CA ALA A 234 13.37 3.49 14.30
C ALA A 234 13.13 2.47 15.42
N HIS A 235 12.09 2.67 16.26
CA HIS A 235 11.71 1.71 17.30
C HIS A 235 11.30 0.34 16.71
N GLN A 236 10.73 0.31 15.51
CA GLN A 236 10.33 -0.92 14.81
C GLN A 236 11.47 -1.56 13.99
N GLY A 237 12.68 -0.98 13.99
CA GLY A 237 13.83 -1.52 13.25
C GLY A 237 13.72 -1.40 11.72
N ASN A 238 12.85 -0.51 11.22
CA ASN A 238 12.76 -0.21 9.79
C ASN A 238 13.94 0.68 9.33
N ILE A 239 14.48 1.49 10.25
CA ILE A 239 15.63 2.39 10.09
C ILE A 239 16.50 2.37 11.37
N SER A 240 17.76 2.81 11.30
CA SER A 240 18.59 3.05 12.50
C SER A 240 18.33 4.43 13.13
N HIS A 241 18.87 4.66 14.33
CA HIS A 241 18.83 6.00 14.96
C HIS A 241 19.64 7.03 14.15
N GLY A 242 20.83 6.66 13.64
CA GLY A 242 21.62 7.51 12.75
C GLY A 242 20.86 7.88 11.47
N MET A 243 20.19 6.91 10.83
CA MET A 243 19.30 7.17 9.69
C MET A 243 18.16 8.16 10.05
N LEU A 244 17.52 8.01 11.21
CA LEU A 244 16.46 8.92 11.66
C LEU A 244 16.96 10.36 11.76
N GLN A 245 18.13 10.57 12.36
CA GLN A 245 18.68 11.93 12.51
C GLN A 245 19.17 12.48 11.16
N LEU A 246 19.81 11.67 10.31
CA LEU A 246 20.19 12.04 8.95
C LEU A 246 18.99 12.53 8.14
N LEU A 247 17.88 11.77 8.20
CA LEU A 247 16.66 12.08 7.45
C LEU A 247 15.97 13.36 7.96
N LYS A 248 15.96 13.60 9.28
CA LYS A 248 15.51 14.89 9.84
C LYS A 248 16.37 16.06 9.37
N ILE A 249 17.70 15.91 9.41
CA ILE A 249 18.64 16.92 8.93
C ILE A 249 18.44 17.17 7.42
N ALA A 250 18.19 16.12 6.62
CA ALA A 250 17.89 16.25 5.21
C ALA A 250 16.61 17.08 4.95
N CYS A 251 15.54 16.86 5.74
CA CYS A 251 14.31 17.65 5.64
C CYS A 251 14.54 19.11 6.02
N ALA A 252 15.25 19.40 7.13
CA ALA A 252 15.57 20.75 7.59
C ALA A 252 16.49 21.52 6.62
N CYS A 253 17.51 20.85 6.06
CA CYS A 253 18.39 21.38 5.02
C CYS A 253 17.70 21.60 3.67
N ARG A 254 16.40 21.31 3.55
CA ARG A 254 15.62 21.35 2.30
C ARG A 254 16.27 20.55 1.17
N LEU A 255 16.79 19.35 1.47
CA LEU A 255 17.32 18.45 0.45
C LEU A 255 16.18 17.90 -0.41
N ASN A 256 16.39 17.77 -1.71
CA ASN A 256 15.42 17.11 -2.60
C ASN A 256 15.60 15.58 -2.53
N ILE A 257 14.55 14.85 -2.15
CA ILE A 257 14.62 13.41 -1.82
C ILE A 257 13.74 12.57 -2.77
N VAL A 258 14.32 11.51 -3.33
CA VAL A 258 13.63 10.51 -4.15
C VAL A 258 13.59 9.17 -3.40
N ILE A 259 12.41 8.69 -3.05
CA ILE A 259 12.23 7.45 -2.30
C ILE A 259 11.96 6.31 -3.27
N SER A 260 12.92 5.39 -3.41
CA SER A 260 12.89 4.30 -4.38
C SER A 260 12.49 2.96 -3.75
N GLY A 261 11.75 2.12 -4.47
CA GLY A 261 11.38 0.79 -3.95
C GLY A 261 10.40 -0.02 -4.79
N GLY A 262 10.23 -1.29 -4.43
CA GLY A 262 9.24 -2.20 -5.02
C GLY A 262 7.80 -1.89 -4.60
N THR A 263 6.81 -2.56 -5.22
CA THR A 263 5.39 -2.44 -4.83
C THR A 263 5.15 -2.93 -3.41
N GLY A 264 4.36 -2.18 -2.62
CA GLY A 264 4.08 -2.52 -1.22
C GLY A 264 5.25 -2.34 -0.24
N SER A 265 6.41 -1.84 -0.70
CA SER A 265 7.60 -1.57 0.14
C SER A 265 7.40 -0.48 1.19
N GLY A 266 6.41 0.41 1.02
CA GLY A 266 6.12 1.51 1.94
C GLY A 266 6.68 2.88 1.53
N LYS A 267 6.98 3.10 0.24
CA LYS A 267 7.51 4.39 -0.26
C LYS A 267 6.70 5.60 0.21
N THR A 268 5.39 5.64 -0.03
CA THR A 268 4.50 6.73 0.40
C THR A 268 4.42 6.84 1.91
N THR A 269 4.49 5.70 2.62
CA THR A 269 4.52 5.67 4.09
C THR A 269 5.78 6.34 4.66
N LEU A 270 6.94 6.12 4.04
CA LEU A 270 8.18 6.80 4.42
C LEU A 270 8.13 8.29 4.02
N LEU A 271 7.55 8.62 2.85
CA LEU A 271 7.36 10.03 2.46
C LEU A 271 6.49 10.76 3.50
N ASN A 272 5.38 10.16 3.92
CA ASN A 272 4.48 10.75 4.91
C ASN A 272 5.05 10.79 6.34
N ALA A 273 6.08 9.97 6.64
CA ALA A 273 6.85 10.05 7.87
C ALA A 273 7.95 11.14 7.80
N LEU A 274 8.58 11.32 6.63
CA LEU A 274 9.54 12.39 6.37
C LEU A 274 8.89 13.78 6.35
N SER A 275 7.69 13.89 5.76
CA SER A 275 6.99 15.16 5.64
C SER A 275 6.56 15.77 6.98
N GLN A 276 6.55 14.99 8.06
CA GLN A 276 6.36 15.47 9.44
C GLN A 276 7.56 16.30 9.96
N HIS A 277 8.68 16.32 9.22
CA HIS A 277 9.88 17.11 9.53
C HIS A 277 10.13 18.25 8.51
N ILE A 278 9.08 18.66 7.80
CA ILE A 278 9.04 19.94 7.06
C ILE A 278 8.58 21.03 8.04
N GLU A 279 9.18 22.22 7.96
CA GLU A 279 8.88 23.33 8.87
C GLU A 279 7.45 23.87 8.69
N GLU A 280 6.79 24.26 9.77
CA GLU A 280 5.36 24.64 9.76
C GLU A 280 5.04 25.87 8.90
N HIS A 281 6.04 26.72 8.63
CA HIS A 281 5.90 27.94 7.85
C HIS A 281 5.99 27.71 6.33
N GLU A 282 6.37 26.52 5.87
CA GLU A 282 6.55 26.22 4.45
C GLU A 282 5.22 25.95 3.74
N ARG A 283 5.03 26.55 2.56
CA ARG A 283 3.85 26.32 1.71
C ARG A 283 4.07 25.08 0.83
N ILE A 284 3.33 24.00 1.09
CA ILE A 284 3.56 22.70 0.44
C ILE A 284 2.42 22.41 -0.53
N VAL A 285 2.74 22.02 -1.77
CA VAL A 285 1.75 21.49 -2.71
C VAL A 285 1.98 20.00 -2.89
N THR A 286 1.01 19.16 -2.52
CA THR A 286 1.06 17.72 -2.85
C THR A 286 0.31 17.44 -4.16
N ILE A 287 0.80 16.47 -4.92
CA ILE A 287 0.23 16.04 -6.20
C ILE A 287 0.24 14.52 -6.21
N GLU A 288 -0.92 13.90 -6.43
CA GLU A 288 -1.06 12.43 -6.38
C GLU A 288 -2.12 11.94 -7.37
N ASP A 289 -2.03 10.68 -7.83
CA ASP A 289 -3.10 10.09 -8.67
C ASP A 289 -4.41 9.87 -7.90
N ALA A 290 -4.27 9.65 -6.59
CA ALA A 290 -5.33 9.78 -5.60
C ALA A 290 -4.63 9.96 -4.25
N ALA A 291 -4.99 10.96 -3.44
CA ALA A 291 -4.16 11.37 -2.31
C ALA A 291 -3.98 10.27 -1.25
N GLU A 292 -2.73 9.92 -0.92
CA GLU A 292 -2.34 9.09 0.24
C GLU A 292 -1.68 9.96 1.33
N LEU A 293 -1.12 11.11 0.97
CA LEU A 293 -0.34 11.95 1.87
C LEU A 293 -1.24 12.74 2.82
N GLN A 294 -0.81 12.78 4.08
CA GLN A 294 -1.46 13.41 5.22
C GLN A 294 -0.44 14.25 5.98
N LEU A 295 -0.05 15.36 5.35
CA LEU A 295 0.84 16.35 5.95
C LEU A 295 0.14 17.07 7.11
N LEU A 296 0.93 17.51 8.07
CA LEU A 296 0.45 18.14 9.31
C LEU A 296 0.63 19.66 9.32
N GLN A 297 1.42 20.20 8.39
CA GLN A 297 1.72 21.63 8.28
C GLN A 297 0.45 22.43 7.95
N PRO A 298 0.30 23.65 8.49
CA PRO A 298 -0.89 24.46 8.28
C PRO A 298 -1.06 24.92 6.82
N HIS A 299 0.01 25.00 6.02
CA HIS A 299 -0.04 25.55 4.66
C HIS A 299 0.14 24.52 3.52
N VAL A 300 -0.59 23.41 3.62
CA VAL A 300 -0.68 22.37 2.59
C VAL A 300 -1.80 22.68 1.59
N VAL A 301 -1.56 22.42 0.30
CA VAL A 301 -2.58 22.35 -0.74
C VAL A 301 -2.45 21.02 -1.49
N SER A 302 -3.43 20.14 -1.34
CA SER A 302 -3.42 18.82 -1.99
C SER A 302 -4.12 18.86 -3.35
N LEU A 303 -3.46 18.32 -4.38
CA LEU A 303 -3.98 18.20 -5.74
C LEU A 303 -4.06 16.71 -6.14
N GLU A 304 -5.18 16.33 -6.74
CA GLU A 304 -5.46 14.95 -7.20
C GLU A 304 -5.62 14.96 -8.72
N THR A 305 -5.07 13.97 -9.43
CA THR A 305 -5.28 13.86 -10.88
C THR A 305 -6.73 13.54 -11.21
N ARG A 306 -7.15 13.83 -12.44
CA ARG A 306 -8.48 13.47 -12.92
C ARG A 306 -8.32 12.61 -14.16
N PRO A 307 -8.77 11.33 -14.17
CA PRO A 307 -8.85 10.56 -15.40
C PRO A 307 -9.86 11.23 -16.35
N GLU A 308 -9.71 10.95 -17.64
CA GLU A 308 -10.69 11.34 -18.66
C GLU A 308 -12.07 10.73 -18.36
N ASN A 309 -13.13 11.37 -18.86
CA ASN A 309 -14.46 10.76 -18.88
C ASN A 309 -14.54 9.66 -19.95
N THR A 310 -15.69 8.98 -20.05
CA THR A 310 -15.95 7.92 -21.04
C THR A 310 -15.86 8.39 -22.50
N GLU A 311 -15.71 9.69 -22.75
CA GLU A 311 -15.60 10.32 -24.07
C GLU A 311 -14.15 10.76 -24.41
N GLY A 312 -13.18 10.47 -23.53
CA GLY A 312 -11.78 10.91 -23.67
C GLY A 312 -11.54 12.38 -23.32
N LEU A 313 -12.44 13.01 -22.56
CA LEU A 313 -12.43 14.44 -22.28
C LEU A 313 -12.21 14.75 -20.79
N GLY A 314 -11.62 15.93 -20.54
CA GLY A 314 -11.49 16.49 -19.20
C GLY A 314 -10.42 15.87 -18.31
N GLY A 315 -9.52 15.05 -18.85
CA GLY A 315 -8.35 14.56 -18.11
C GLY A 315 -7.48 15.70 -17.57
N ILE A 316 -6.85 15.48 -16.41
CA ILE A 316 -5.87 16.38 -15.79
C ILE A 316 -4.73 15.48 -15.29
N SER A 317 -3.57 15.51 -15.95
CA SER A 317 -2.44 14.64 -15.60
C SER A 317 -1.61 15.17 -14.44
N GLN A 318 -0.76 14.32 -13.85
CA GLN A 318 0.25 14.77 -12.87
C GLN A 318 1.12 15.91 -13.43
N ARG A 319 1.46 15.85 -14.72
CA ARG A 319 2.30 16.84 -15.40
C ARG A 319 1.63 18.21 -15.45
N ASP A 320 0.32 18.26 -15.66
CA ASP A 320 -0.45 19.50 -15.67
C ASP A 320 -0.55 20.10 -14.25
N LEU A 321 -0.72 19.24 -13.23
CA LEU A 321 -0.72 19.65 -11.83
C LEU A 321 0.64 20.19 -11.39
N VAL A 322 1.77 19.57 -11.78
CA VAL A 322 3.12 20.08 -11.49
C VAL A 322 3.32 21.46 -12.13
N ARG A 323 2.91 21.63 -13.39
CA ARG A 323 2.95 22.91 -14.10
C ARG A 323 2.05 23.99 -13.50
N ASN A 324 0.94 23.58 -12.89
CA ASN A 324 0.08 24.49 -12.14
C ASN A 324 0.71 24.87 -10.79
N ALA A 325 1.27 23.90 -10.07
CA ALA A 325 1.91 24.08 -8.77
C ALA A 325 3.05 25.12 -8.81
N LEU A 326 3.85 25.14 -9.88
CA LEU A 326 4.89 26.17 -10.11
C LEU A 326 4.34 27.63 -10.11
N ARG A 327 3.03 27.83 -10.36
CA ARG A 327 2.37 29.16 -10.28
C ARG A 327 1.73 29.44 -8.92
N MET A 328 1.67 28.45 -8.03
CA MET A 328 1.01 28.54 -6.71
C MET A 328 1.94 29.06 -5.60
N ARG A 329 3.15 29.53 -5.94
CA ARG A 329 4.24 29.94 -5.03
C ARG A 329 4.50 28.93 -3.88
N PRO A 330 4.77 27.64 -4.17
CA PRO A 330 5.13 26.68 -3.14
C PRO A 330 6.58 26.86 -2.68
N ASP A 331 6.84 26.50 -1.44
CA ASP A 331 8.16 26.21 -0.90
C ASP A 331 8.66 24.84 -1.34
N ARG A 332 7.75 23.85 -1.35
CA ARG A 332 8.02 22.46 -1.76
C ARG A 332 6.89 21.93 -2.63
N ILE A 333 7.24 21.17 -3.65
CA ILE A 333 6.30 20.32 -4.41
C ILE A 333 6.57 18.88 -4.01
N ILE A 334 5.52 18.16 -3.64
CA ILE A 334 5.59 16.75 -3.26
C ILE A 334 4.73 15.94 -4.22
N LEU A 335 5.36 15.11 -5.04
CA LEU A 335 4.66 14.22 -5.97
C LEU A 335 4.60 12.81 -5.36
N GLY A 336 3.41 12.24 -5.20
CA GLY A 336 3.24 10.93 -4.54
C GLY A 336 4.05 9.83 -5.21
N GLU A 337 4.08 9.80 -6.54
CA GLU A 337 4.91 8.87 -7.32
C GLU A 337 5.15 9.35 -8.76
N ILE A 338 6.42 9.40 -9.21
CA ILE A 338 6.76 9.56 -10.63
C ILE A 338 6.48 8.26 -11.39
N ARG A 339 5.78 8.37 -12.52
CA ARG A 339 5.39 7.28 -13.43
C ARG A 339 5.78 7.53 -14.89
N GLY A 340 6.00 8.78 -15.30
CA GLY A 340 6.25 9.15 -16.69
C GLY A 340 6.72 10.60 -16.88
N ALA A 341 6.09 11.30 -17.83
CA ALA A 341 6.59 12.54 -18.40
C ALA A 341 6.67 13.74 -17.43
N GLU A 342 5.98 13.68 -16.29
CA GLU A 342 6.07 14.67 -15.22
C GLU A 342 7.44 14.70 -14.53
N ALA A 343 8.27 13.64 -14.64
CA ALA A 343 9.63 13.60 -14.11
C ALA A 343 10.47 14.82 -14.52
N PHE A 344 10.34 15.27 -15.77
CA PHE A 344 11.06 16.44 -16.29
C PHE A 344 10.61 17.75 -15.64
N ASP A 345 9.31 17.91 -15.45
CA ASP A 345 8.74 19.11 -14.85
C ASP A 345 9.00 19.15 -13.32
N VAL A 346 9.10 17.98 -12.65
CA VAL A 346 9.57 17.84 -11.25
C VAL A 346 11.07 18.15 -11.11
N LEU A 347 11.93 17.61 -11.97
CA LEU A 347 13.37 17.91 -11.95
C LEU A 347 13.65 19.38 -12.29
N GLN A 348 12.79 20.04 -13.07
CA GLN A 348 12.83 21.50 -13.19
C GLN A 348 12.43 22.20 -11.89
N ALA A 349 11.34 21.79 -11.22
CA ALA A 349 10.94 22.38 -9.94
C ALA A 349 12.09 22.32 -8.90
N MET A 350 12.70 21.15 -8.76
CA MET A 350 13.85 20.88 -7.88
C MET A 350 15.11 21.69 -8.22
N ASN A 351 15.27 22.17 -9.45
CA ASN A 351 16.37 23.05 -9.88
C ASN A 351 15.99 24.55 -9.87
N THR A 352 14.74 24.92 -9.61
CA THR A 352 14.20 26.29 -9.76
C THR A 352 13.66 26.88 -8.46
N GLY A 353 14.30 26.56 -7.33
CA GLY A 353 14.04 27.16 -6.02
C GLY A 353 12.93 26.51 -5.20
N HIS A 354 12.35 25.40 -5.65
CA HIS A 354 11.39 24.60 -4.89
C HIS A 354 12.13 23.56 -4.02
N ASP A 355 13.14 24.03 -3.29
CA ASP A 355 14.07 23.23 -2.53
C ASP A 355 13.40 22.53 -1.35
N GLY A 356 13.69 21.24 -1.19
CA GLY A 356 13.06 20.36 -0.20
C GLY A 356 11.92 19.52 -0.78
N SER A 357 11.71 19.57 -2.10
CA SER A 357 10.72 18.79 -2.82
C SER A 357 11.01 17.28 -2.72
N MET A 358 9.96 16.47 -2.63
CA MET A 358 10.08 15.02 -2.41
C MET A 358 9.19 14.23 -3.36
N THR A 359 9.61 13.02 -3.70
CA THR A 359 8.81 12.11 -4.53
C THR A 359 9.13 10.65 -4.27
N THR A 360 8.28 9.74 -4.72
CA THR A 360 8.59 8.31 -4.78
C THR A 360 8.77 7.83 -6.22
N ILE A 361 9.53 6.75 -6.41
CA ILE A 361 9.69 6.08 -7.70
C ILE A 361 9.75 4.57 -7.52
N HIS A 362 9.16 3.82 -8.44
CA HIS A 362 9.37 2.38 -8.51
C HIS A 362 10.78 2.08 -9.03
N ALA A 363 11.64 1.46 -8.20
CA ALA A 363 12.99 1.02 -8.59
C ALA A 363 13.55 -0.01 -7.60
N ASN A 364 14.44 -0.87 -8.08
CA ASN A 364 15.08 -1.95 -7.32
C ASN A 364 16.41 -1.54 -6.66
N SER A 365 16.94 -0.36 -7.00
CA SER A 365 18.10 0.24 -6.35
C SER A 365 18.15 1.75 -6.63
N PRO A 366 18.97 2.54 -5.90
CA PRO A 366 19.24 3.95 -6.22
C PRO A 366 19.78 4.16 -7.64
N ARG A 367 20.61 3.24 -8.16
CA ARG A 367 21.14 3.32 -9.54
C ARG A 367 20.06 3.05 -10.59
N ASP A 368 19.17 2.10 -10.33
CA ASP A 368 17.96 1.85 -11.16
C ASP A 368 17.00 3.05 -11.11
N ALA A 369 16.86 3.73 -9.96
CA ALA A 369 16.07 4.95 -9.84
C ALA A 369 16.61 6.08 -10.74
N ILE A 370 17.94 6.26 -10.82
CA ILE A 370 18.56 7.21 -11.77
C ILE A 370 18.24 6.82 -13.22
N SER A 371 18.46 5.57 -13.63
CA SER A 371 18.16 5.12 -15.00
C SER A 371 16.67 5.20 -15.38
N ARG A 372 15.77 5.08 -14.40
CA ARG A 372 14.33 5.27 -14.60
C ARG A 372 13.94 6.74 -14.70
N LEU A 373 14.54 7.63 -13.90
CA LEU A 373 14.42 9.09 -14.10
C LEU A 373 14.95 9.51 -15.48
N GLU A 374 16.10 8.99 -15.93
CA GLU A 374 16.61 9.20 -17.30
C GLU A 374 15.55 8.83 -18.35
N SER A 375 14.99 7.63 -18.24
CA SER A 375 13.96 7.12 -19.16
C SER A 375 12.68 7.96 -19.16
N MET A 376 12.20 8.36 -17.98
CA MET A 376 10.97 9.14 -17.80
C MET A 376 11.11 10.58 -18.33
N VAL A 377 12.29 11.20 -18.20
CA VAL A 377 12.58 12.49 -18.82
C VAL A 377 12.66 12.38 -20.35
N MET A 378 13.19 11.28 -20.90
CA MET A 378 13.18 11.05 -22.36
C MET A 378 11.74 10.91 -22.91
N MET A 379 10.81 10.31 -22.15
CA MET A 379 9.37 10.32 -22.51
C MET A 379 8.78 11.74 -22.52
N ALA A 380 9.29 12.62 -21.65
CA ALA A 380 8.80 13.99 -21.51
C ALA A 380 9.26 14.93 -22.64
N ASN A 381 10.44 14.67 -23.21
CA ASN A 381 11.04 15.36 -24.36
C ASN A 381 12.17 14.51 -24.98
N ALA A 382 11.87 13.79 -26.06
CA ALA A 382 12.81 12.88 -26.73
C ALA A 382 14.02 13.56 -27.38
N ASN A 383 14.03 14.89 -27.52
CA ASN A 383 15.15 15.66 -28.10
C ASN A 383 16.23 16.02 -27.06
N LEU A 384 16.03 15.71 -25.77
CA LEU A 384 17.03 15.95 -24.74
C LEU A 384 18.17 14.93 -24.82
N GLN A 385 19.40 15.42 -24.98
CA GLN A 385 20.60 14.59 -24.89
C GLN A 385 20.74 14.01 -23.48
N LEU A 386 21.07 12.72 -23.39
CA LEU A 386 21.17 11.99 -22.12
C LEU A 386 22.12 12.64 -21.11
N LEU A 387 23.23 13.23 -21.57
CA LEU A 387 24.15 13.99 -20.73
C LEU A 387 23.49 15.20 -20.05
N SER A 388 22.58 15.89 -20.74
CA SER A 388 21.81 17.01 -20.18
C SER A 388 20.79 16.53 -19.15
N ILE A 389 20.17 15.37 -19.38
CA ILE A 389 19.24 14.74 -18.43
C ILE A 389 19.98 14.34 -17.15
N ARG A 390 21.14 13.70 -17.28
CA ARG A 390 21.98 13.34 -16.12
C ARG A 390 22.46 14.55 -15.33
N ARG A 391 22.83 15.65 -16.01
CA ARG A 391 23.16 16.92 -15.36
C ARG A 391 21.97 17.51 -14.59
N GLN A 392 20.75 17.43 -15.14
CA GLN A 392 19.53 17.86 -14.44
C GLN A 392 19.23 16.99 -13.21
N ILE A 393 19.39 15.66 -13.31
CA ILE A 393 19.22 14.73 -12.18
C ILE A 393 20.26 15.02 -11.09
N ALA A 394 21.54 15.14 -11.47
CA ALA A 394 22.64 15.34 -10.53
C ALA A 394 22.67 16.73 -9.87
N SER A 395 21.98 17.71 -10.47
CA SER A 395 21.76 19.05 -9.89
C SER A 395 20.48 19.11 -9.03
N ALA A 396 19.43 18.39 -9.40
CA ALA A 396 18.16 18.36 -8.69
C ALA A 396 18.20 17.51 -7.41
N VAL A 397 18.55 16.23 -7.56
CA VAL A 397 18.33 15.20 -6.54
C VAL A 397 19.52 15.14 -5.60
N HIS A 398 19.26 15.32 -4.31
CA HIS A 398 20.29 15.29 -3.28
C HIS A 398 20.41 13.89 -2.66
N LEU A 399 19.27 13.23 -2.38
CA LEU A 399 19.21 11.91 -1.77
C LEU A 399 18.27 10.95 -2.51
N PHE A 400 18.71 9.70 -2.64
CA PHE A 400 17.87 8.53 -2.83
C PHE A 400 17.73 7.75 -1.52
N VAL A 401 16.51 7.29 -1.21
CA VAL A 401 16.23 6.44 -0.05
C VAL A 401 15.55 5.16 -0.53
N GLN A 402 16.28 4.05 -0.52
CA GLN A 402 15.81 2.76 -1.01
C GLN A 402 15.04 2.02 0.09
N VAL A 403 13.81 1.60 -0.21
CA VAL A 403 12.93 0.86 0.71
C VAL A 403 12.51 -0.48 0.12
N GLU A 404 12.64 -1.55 0.90
CA GLU A 404 12.31 -2.91 0.49
C GLU A 404 11.41 -3.61 1.53
N ARG A 405 10.44 -4.41 1.07
CA ARG A 405 9.71 -5.37 1.92
C ARG A 405 10.54 -6.65 1.98
N MET A 406 11.15 -6.92 3.12
CA MET A 406 11.96 -8.12 3.35
C MET A 406 11.08 -9.38 3.44
N ARG A 407 11.71 -10.55 3.37
CA ARG A 407 11.01 -11.86 3.38
C ARG A 407 10.28 -12.19 4.69
N ASP A 408 10.68 -11.58 5.80
CA ASP A 408 9.96 -11.60 7.09
C ASP A 408 8.72 -10.66 7.08
N GLY A 409 8.43 -10.02 5.96
CA GLY A 409 7.33 -9.07 5.76
C GLY A 409 7.64 -7.65 6.22
N VAL A 410 8.75 -7.43 6.95
CA VAL A 410 9.11 -6.12 7.52
C VAL A 410 9.71 -5.22 6.43
N ARG A 411 9.23 -3.99 6.37
CA ARG A 411 9.72 -2.95 5.46
C ARG A 411 10.99 -2.33 6.07
N ARG A 412 12.08 -2.20 5.32
CA ARG A 412 13.35 -1.61 5.81
C ARG A 412 13.92 -0.63 4.77
N VAL A 413 14.55 0.46 5.23
CA VAL A 413 15.39 1.29 4.38
C VAL A 413 16.71 0.55 4.16
N THR A 414 16.95 0.06 2.95
CA THR A 414 18.15 -0.74 2.66
C THR A 414 19.35 0.10 2.29
N ARG A 415 19.13 1.32 1.76
CA ARG A 415 20.19 2.31 1.51
C ARG A 415 19.67 3.73 1.67
N ILE A 416 20.54 4.61 2.17
CA ILE A 416 20.46 6.06 1.93
C ILE A 416 21.68 6.43 1.10
N THR A 417 21.46 6.95 -0.10
CA THR A 417 22.48 7.19 -1.11
C THR A 417 22.39 8.64 -1.58
N GLU A 418 23.45 9.42 -1.44
CA GLU A 418 23.47 10.79 -1.96
C GLU A 418 24.05 10.86 -3.38
N ILE A 419 23.68 11.91 -4.12
CA ILE A 419 24.45 12.32 -5.31
C ILE A 419 25.59 13.23 -4.86
N VAL A 420 26.80 12.93 -5.33
CA VAL A 420 28.02 13.74 -5.10
C VAL A 420 28.28 14.67 -6.29
N GLY A 421 27.88 14.27 -7.50
CA GLY A 421 28.01 15.07 -8.71
C GLY A 421 28.04 14.22 -9.98
N MET A 422 28.90 14.59 -10.93
CA MET A 422 29.15 13.82 -12.15
C MET A 422 30.65 13.74 -12.48
N GLU A 423 31.06 12.61 -13.07
CA GLU A 423 32.36 12.43 -13.70
C GLU A 423 32.12 12.01 -15.16
N GLY A 424 32.55 12.83 -16.12
CA GLY A 424 32.25 12.61 -17.54
C GLY A 424 30.74 12.64 -17.82
N ASP A 425 30.19 11.49 -18.23
CA ASP A 425 28.74 11.28 -18.41
C ASP A 425 28.09 10.47 -17.27
N VAL A 426 28.84 10.07 -16.24
CA VAL A 426 28.37 9.21 -15.14
C VAL A 426 27.94 10.06 -13.94
N VAL A 427 26.76 9.79 -13.39
CA VAL A 427 26.32 10.35 -12.10
C VAL A 427 27.03 9.62 -10.96
N ILE A 428 27.73 10.38 -10.11
CA ILE A 428 28.52 9.86 -8.99
C ILE A 428 27.68 9.93 -7.71
N THR A 429 27.64 8.82 -6.99
CA THR A 429 26.81 8.61 -5.79
C THR A 429 27.62 7.93 -4.70
N GLN A 430 27.39 8.28 -3.43
CA GLN A 430 27.89 7.49 -2.29
C GLN A 430 26.76 7.02 -1.38
N ASP A 431 26.85 5.77 -0.93
CA ASP A 431 25.96 5.24 0.10
C ASP A 431 26.40 5.83 1.45
N LEU A 432 25.50 6.58 2.10
CA LEU A 432 25.68 7.14 3.45
C LEU A 432 25.31 6.12 4.53
N PHE A 433 24.32 5.27 4.25
CA PHE A 433 23.93 4.14 5.09
C PHE A 433 23.55 2.94 4.21
N ALA A 434 23.85 1.72 4.67
CA ALA A 434 23.45 0.48 4.01
C ALA A 434 23.02 -0.61 5.02
N PHE A 435 21.99 -1.39 4.70
CA PHE A 435 21.57 -2.55 5.49
C PHE A 435 22.28 -3.82 5.03
N ARG A 436 23.07 -4.44 5.91
CA ARG A 436 23.66 -5.77 5.69
C ARG A 436 22.76 -6.83 6.33
N GLN A 437 22.31 -7.79 5.53
CA GLN A 437 21.71 -9.01 6.06
C GLN A 437 22.81 -9.94 6.59
N GLU A 438 22.55 -10.60 7.72
CA GLU A 438 23.46 -11.61 8.27
C GLU A 438 23.35 -12.94 7.49
N GLY A 439 24.41 -13.75 7.54
CA GLY A 439 24.42 -15.08 6.92
C GLY A 439 23.45 -16.07 7.59
N ASP A 440 23.34 -16.02 8.93
CA ASP A 440 22.42 -16.85 9.73
C ASP A 440 21.00 -16.22 9.80
N THR A 441 20.39 -16.05 8.63
CA THR A 441 19.03 -15.52 8.50
C THR A 441 18.08 -16.61 8.00
N THR A 442 17.00 -16.87 8.74
CA THR A 442 15.97 -17.85 8.36
C THR A 442 14.96 -17.23 7.38
N ARG A 443 14.02 -18.01 6.84
CA ARG A 443 12.95 -17.43 6.00
C ARG A 443 12.05 -16.47 6.77
N ASP A 444 11.80 -16.78 8.04
CA ASP A 444 10.81 -16.11 8.88
C ASP A 444 11.35 -14.87 9.62
N VAL A 445 12.67 -14.72 9.77
CA VAL A 445 13.32 -13.58 10.44
C VAL A 445 14.55 -13.12 9.68
N VAL A 446 14.59 -11.84 9.27
CA VAL A 446 15.78 -11.21 8.68
C VAL A 446 16.50 -10.39 9.74
N LYS A 447 17.54 -10.99 10.34
CA LYS A 447 18.59 -10.28 11.07
C LYS A 447 19.48 -9.47 10.12
N GLY A 448 20.05 -8.39 10.63
CA GLY A 448 20.97 -7.54 9.88
C GLY A 448 21.27 -6.24 10.61
N VAL A 449 22.33 -5.57 10.17
CA VAL A 449 22.83 -4.31 10.75
C VAL A 449 22.77 -3.17 9.74
N PHE A 450 22.58 -1.95 10.24
CA PHE A 450 22.68 -0.73 9.43
C PHE A 450 24.10 -0.17 9.58
N GLU A 451 24.93 -0.32 8.54
CA GLU A 451 26.25 0.30 8.47
C GLU A 451 26.12 1.78 8.10
N ALA A 452 26.85 2.65 8.81
CA ALA A 452 27.08 4.03 8.42
C ALA A 452 28.35 4.14 7.54
N SER A 453 28.39 5.13 6.66
CA SER A 453 29.58 5.44 5.87
C SER A 453 30.62 6.21 6.69
N SER A 454 31.90 5.95 6.45
CA SER A 454 33.02 6.73 7.00
C SER A 454 33.34 7.99 6.18
N LEU A 455 32.60 8.23 5.09
CA LEU A 455 32.78 9.38 4.20
C LEU A 455 31.90 10.55 4.66
N ARG A 456 32.46 11.76 4.66
CA ARG A 456 31.70 13.00 4.94
C ARG A 456 30.63 13.20 3.84
N PRO A 457 29.36 13.49 4.17
CA PRO A 457 28.34 13.79 3.17
C PRO A 457 28.70 15.00 2.32
N ALA A 458 28.46 14.93 1.01
CA ALA A 458 28.69 16.01 0.06
C ALA A 458 27.80 17.22 0.35
N PHE A 459 26.63 17.02 0.97
CA PHE A 459 25.77 18.12 1.41
C PHE A 459 26.21 18.78 2.73
N ALA A 460 27.34 18.39 3.36
CA ALA A 460 27.79 19.01 4.61
C ALA A 460 27.92 20.55 4.56
N PRO A 461 28.40 21.20 3.47
CA PRO A 461 28.40 22.67 3.36
C PRO A 461 26.98 23.28 3.38
N ARG A 462 25.97 22.54 2.90
CA ARG A 462 24.56 22.92 2.99
C ARG A 462 24.05 22.76 4.42
N ALA A 463 24.45 21.71 5.14
CA ALA A 463 24.16 21.57 6.57
C ALA A 463 24.81 22.68 7.42
N ALA A 464 26.01 23.16 7.04
CA ALA A 464 26.64 24.32 7.67
C ALA A 464 25.83 25.61 7.46
N TYR A 465 25.34 25.85 6.24
CA TYR A 465 24.46 26.99 5.93
C TYR A 465 23.15 26.97 6.75
N TYR A 466 22.56 25.80 6.98
CA TYR A 466 21.38 25.63 7.84
C TYR A 466 21.71 25.49 9.35
N GLY A 467 22.98 25.65 9.76
CA GLY A 467 23.37 25.61 11.18
C GLY A 467 23.33 24.24 11.85
N VAL A 468 23.33 23.14 11.09
CA VAL A 468 23.15 21.76 11.57
C VAL A 468 24.33 20.83 11.23
N GLU A 469 25.50 21.38 10.89
CA GLU A 469 26.71 20.59 10.55
C GLU A 469 27.26 19.78 11.73
N ASP A 470 27.23 20.30 12.96
CA ASP A 470 27.69 19.55 14.15
C ASP A 470 26.82 18.31 14.41
N ALA A 471 25.50 18.46 14.27
CA ALA A 471 24.53 17.37 14.38
C ALA A 471 24.72 16.35 13.24
N LEU A 472 24.95 16.80 12.00
CA LEU A 472 25.27 15.90 10.89
C LEU A 472 26.58 15.13 11.16
N SER A 473 27.56 15.80 11.74
CA SER A 473 28.85 15.21 12.09
C SER A 473 28.76 14.26 13.30
N GLU A 474 27.74 14.37 14.16
CA GLU A 474 27.44 13.40 15.22
C GLU A 474 26.86 12.09 14.65
N VAL A 475 26.01 12.16 13.61
CA VAL A 475 25.39 10.99 12.97
C VAL A 475 26.41 9.95 12.46
N PHE A 476 27.58 10.41 12.01
CA PHE A 476 28.66 9.56 11.48
C PHE A 476 29.82 9.35 12.49
N ARG A 477 29.59 9.65 13.78
CA ARG A 477 30.50 9.35 14.90
C ARG A 477 30.02 8.18 15.78
N GLN A 478 28.90 7.56 15.42
CA GLN A 478 28.24 6.43 16.12
C GLN A 478 28.45 5.13 15.35
#